data_AF-K0RNN7-F1
#
_entry.id   AF-K0RNN7-F1
#
_cell.length_a   1.000
_cell.length_b   1.000
_cell.length_c   1.000
_cell.angle_alpha   90.00
_cell.angle_beta   90.00
_cell.angle_gamma   90.00
#
_symmetry.space_group_name_H-M   'P 1'
#
loop_
_entity.id
_entity.type
_entity.pdbx_description
1 polymer ?
#
loop_
_entity_poly.entity_id
_entity_poly.type
_entity_poly.pdbx_seq_one_letter_code
_entity_poly.pdbx_strand_id
1 'polypeptide(L)'
;HLPNSCNVCSSRMSPLPHPHTPGNMWLARCSYISKVFDPMSLSEGKLPDHMREENHCKGSGRYLMEHWVHSHPSVRPCDLYAGSKFTWGYDFIPGRHWDLALSAAPRFEFDNYAFSWACRDSPDAMQISKFVEVRLKTYEVLYGVIGLDRDWWGWDFIRRSIA
;
A
#
# COMPACT_ATOMS: atom_id res chain seq x y z
N HIS A 1 18.57 -10.60 -3.77
CA HIS A 1 18.08 -10.08 -5.07
C HIS A 1 16.56 -10.04 -5.06
N LEU A 2 15.94 -9.04 -5.70
CA LEU A 2 14.48 -8.97 -5.84
C LEU A 2 13.98 -10.04 -6.83
N PRO A 3 13.02 -10.91 -6.47
CA PRO A 3 12.56 -11.98 -7.33
C PRO A 3 11.77 -11.42 -8.51
N ASN A 4 11.63 -12.19 -9.59
CA ASN A 4 10.91 -11.74 -10.79
C ASN A 4 9.40 -11.60 -10.57
N SER A 5 8.86 -12.27 -9.55
CA SER A 5 7.48 -12.11 -9.10
C SER A 5 7.21 -10.74 -8.45
N CYS A 6 8.25 -10.02 -7.99
CA CYS A 6 8.12 -8.74 -7.30
C CYS A 6 8.81 -7.60 -8.05
N ASN A 7 8.25 -6.41 -7.94
CA ASN A 7 8.82 -5.18 -8.48
C ASN A 7 9.14 -4.11 -7.44
N VAL A 8 8.71 -4.31 -6.19
CA VAL A 8 9.07 -3.53 -5.00
C VAL A 8 9.25 -4.49 -3.82
N CYS A 9 10.23 -4.26 -2.96
CA CYS A 9 10.38 -4.95 -1.68
C CYS A 9 10.73 -3.96 -0.57
N SER A 10 10.11 -4.12 0.60
CA SER A 10 10.41 -3.34 1.80
C SER A 10 10.65 -4.24 3.02
N SER A 11 10.87 -3.65 4.20
CA SER A 11 10.86 -4.41 5.46
C SER A 11 9.47 -4.98 5.75
N ARG A 12 8.43 -4.17 5.54
CA ARG A 12 7.01 -4.49 5.69
C ARG A 12 6.21 -3.74 4.64
N MET A 13 5.30 -4.42 3.94
CA MET A 13 4.26 -3.78 3.15
C MET A 13 2.89 -3.93 3.83
N SER A 14 2.16 -2.82 3.87
CA SER A 14 0.87 -2.67 4.53
C SER A 14 -0.17 -2.30 3.47
N PRO A 15 -1.22 -3.11 3.23
CA PRO A 15 -2.27 -2.82 2.26
C PRO A 15 -3.30 -1.79 2.73
N LEU A 16 -3.40 -1.55 4.03
CA LEU A 16 -4.36 -0.66 4.69
C LEU A 16 -3.64 0.42 5.49
N PRO A 17 -4.24 1.61 5.68
CA PRO A 17 -5.49 2.09 5.08
C PRO A 17 -5.34 2.45 3.59
N HIS A 18 -4.09 2.63 3.16
CA HIS A 18 -3.63 2.65 1.77
C HIS A 18 -2.36 1.79 1.66
N PRO A 19 -1.99 1.31 0.46
CA PRO A 19 -0.76 0.56 0.28
C PRO A 19 0.44 1.44 0.65
N HIS A 20 1.24 1.04 1.64
CA HIS A 20 2.41 1.79 2.07
C HIS A 20 3.48 0.87 2.67
N THR A 21 4.68 1.42 2.86
CA THR A 21 5.74 0.77 3.61
C THR A 21 6.10 1.60 4.84
N PRO A 22 5.81 1.11 6.06
CA PRO A 22 6.29 1.76 7.27
C PRO A 22 7.81 2.01 7.22
N GLY A 23 8.21 3.26 7.46
CA GLY A 23 9.62 3.69 7.45
C GLY A 23 10.20 4.07 6.08
N ASN A 24 9.45 3.98 4.98
CA ASN A 24 9.85 4.44 3.63
C ASN A 24 11.17 3.88 3.08
N MET A 25 11.58 2.69 3.49
CA MET A 25 12.78 2.01 3.00
C MET A 25 12.41 0.84 2.09
N TRP A 26 12.82 0.89 0.83
CA TRP A 26 12.49 -0.12 -0.17
C TRP A 26 13.54 -0.25 -1.28
N LEU A 27 13.50 -1.40 -1.95
CA LEU A 27 14.19 -1.70 -3.20
C LEU A 27 13.13 -1.89 -4.29
N ALA A 28 13.30 -1.26 -5.46
CA ALA A 28 12.36 -1.41 -6.57
C ALA A 28 13.07 -1.55 -7.92
N ARG A 29 12.33 -2.04 -8.92
CA ARG A 29 12.80 -2.10 -10.31
C ARG A 29 12.58 -0.75 -10.99
N CYS A 30 13.57 -0.26 -11.73
CA CYS A 30 13.42 0.97 -12.52
C CYS A 30 12.23 0.91 -13.50
N SER A 31 11.99 -0.25 -14.10
CA SER A 31 10.85 -0.48 -15.01
C SER A 31 9.48 -0.38 -14.33
N TYR A 32 9.43 -0.48 -13.00
CA TYR A 32 8.23 -0.21 -12.23
C TYR A 32 8.18 1.25 -11.78
N ILE A 33 9.30 1.82 -11.31
CA ILE A 33 9.39 3.22 -10.90
C ILE A 33 9.00 4.18 -12.04
N SER A 34 9.29 3.83 -13.30
CA SER A 34 8.87 4.63 -14.45
C SER A 34 7.35 4.69 -14.67
N LYS A 35 6.54 3.97 -13.89
CA LYS A 35 5.08 3.93 -13.97
C LYS A 35 4.38 4.70 -12.85
N VAL A 36 5.06 4.95 -11.73
CA VAL A 36 4.46 5.70 -10.63
C VAL A 36 4.43 7.19 -10.97
N PHE A 37 3.45 7.92 -10.43
CA PHE A 37 3.29 9.35 -10.72
C PHE A 37 4.52 10.14 -10.27
N ASP A 38 4.78 11.29 -10.87
CA ASP A 38 5.90 12.17 -10.47
C ASP A 38 5.68 12.65 -9.02
N PRO A 39 6.61 12.41 -8.07
CA PRO A 39 6.51 12.87 -6.68
C PRO A 39 6.16 14.36 -6.53
N MET A 40 6.56 15.19 -7.49
CA MET A 40 6.31 16.63 -7.48
C MET A 40 4.90 17.02 -7.94
N SER A 41 4.12 16.09 -8.49
CA SER A 41 2.78 16.34 -9.06
C SER A 41 1.84 17.08 -8.10
N LEU A 42 1.91 16.80 -6.80
CA LEU A 42 1.10 17.49 -5.80
C LEU A 42 1.53 18.97 -5.65
N SER A 43 2.84 19.22 -5.51
CA SER A 43 3.38 20.57 -5.35
C SER A 43 3.20 21.43 -6.61
N GLU A 44 3.25 20.80 -7.78
CA GLU A 44 3.08 21.44 -9.09
C GLU A 44 1.61 21.64 -9.47
N GLY A 45 0.66 21.19 -8.63
CA GLY A 45 -0.78 21.32 -8.91
C GLY A 45 -1.29 20.46 -10.05
N LYS A 46 -0.60 19.36 -10.37
CA LYS A 46 -1.04 18.36 -11.34
C LYS A 46 -2.04 17.35 -10.75
N LEU A 47 -2.17 17.29 -9.42
CA LEU A 47 -3.16 16.47 -8.72
C LEU A 47 -4.34 17.33 -8.22
N PRO A 48 -5.55 16.74 -8.07
CA PRO A 48 -6.71 17.44 -7.54
C PRO A 48 -6.48 18.02 -6.14
N ASP A 49 -7.11 19.15 -5.83
CA ASP A 49 -6.89 19.87 -4.57
C ASP A 49 -7.21 19.05 -3.31
N HIS A 50 -8.20 18.16 -3.37
CA HIS A 50 -8.52 17.27 -2.24
C HIS A 50 -7.36 16.32 -1.87
N MET A 51 -6.40 16.08 -2.76
CA MET A 51 -5.19 15.30 -2.48
C MET A 51 -4.16 16.09 -1.67
N ARG A 52 -4.32 17.41 -1.51
CA ARG A 52 -3.42 18.26 -0.72
C ARG A 52 -3.72 18.20 0.77
N GLU A 53 -4.97 17.92 1.14
CA GLU A 53 -5.38 17.80 2.54
C GLU A 53 -4.67 16.63 3.21
N GLU A 54 -4.07 16.87 4.38
CA GLU A 54 -3.40 15.81 5.13
C GLU A 54 -4.40 14.79 5.65
N ASN A 55 -4.27 13.55 5.20
CA ASN A 55 -5.09 12.46 5.71
C ASN A 55 -4.32 11.13 5.61
N HIS A 56 -3.91 10.61 6.78
CA HIS A 56 -3.18 9.35 6.89
C HIS A 56 -4.00 8.12 6.50
N CYS A 57 -5.33 8.23 6.49
CA CYS A 57 -6.22 7.13 6.11
C CYS A 57 -6.49 7.08 4.61
N LYS A 58 -6.48 8.25 3.95
CA LYS A 58 -6.63 8.35 2.49
C LYS A 58 -5.30 8.35 1.76
N GLY A 59 -4.18 8.57 2.47
CA GLY A 59 -2.86 8.70 1.89
C GLY A 59 -2.68 10.01 1.14
N SER A 60 -3.33 11.08 1.56
CA SER A 60 -3.23 12.41 0.93
C SER A 60 -2.35 13.36 1.74
N GLY A 61 -1.98 14.51 1.15
CA GLY A 61 -1.02 15.44 1.73
C GLY A 61 0.36 14.80 1.84
N ARG A 62 1.02 14.93 3.01
CA ARG A 62 2.35 14.31 3.22
C ARG A 62 2.36 12.78 3.09
N TYR A 63 1.24 12.12 3.34
CA TYR A 63 1.11 10.65 3.29
C TYR A 63 1.11 10.10 1.86
N LEU A 64 0.98 10.98 0.87
CA LEU A 64 1.16 10.64 -0.54
C LEU A 64 2.55 10.01 -0.78
N MET A 65 3.57 10.48 -0.05
CA MET A 65 4.93 9.95 -0.17
C MET A 65 5.12 8.60 0.53
N GLU A 66 4.31 8.27 1.54
CA GLU A 66 4.36 6.94 2.20
C GLU A 66 3.76 5.85 1.29
N HIS A 67 2.79 6.23 0.45
CA HIS A 67 2.17 5.33 -0.51
C HIS A 67 2.82 5.33 -1.89
N TRP A 68 3.68 6.30 -2.20
CA TRP A 68 4.10 6.63 -3.57
C TRP A 68 4.55 5.41 -4.36
N VAL A 69 5.49 4.64 -3.81
CA VAL A 69 6.05 3.44 -4.46
C VAL A 69 5.03 2.30 -4.61
N HIS A 70 3.90 2.32 -3.90
CA HIS A 70 2.85 1.31 -3.98
C HIS A 70 1.57 1.80 -4.66
N SER A 71 1.57 3.04 -5.17
CA SER A 71 0.36 3.70 -5.66
C SER A 71 -0.11 3.24 -7.04
N HIS A 72 0.72 2.58 -7.84
CA HIS A 72 0.32 2.13 -9.17
C HIS A 72 -0.31 0.72 -9.12
N PRO A 73 -1.40 0.44 -9.88
CA PRO A 73 -2.08 -0.87 -9.84
C PRO A 73 -1.19 -2.05 -10.23
N SER A 74 -0.18 -1.84 -11.07
CA SER A 74 0.78 -2.89 -11.46
C SER A 74 1.83 -3.23 -10.41
N VAL A 75 1.70 -2.73 -9.17
CA VAL A 75 2.61 -3.06 -8.08
C VAL A 75 2.52 -4.57 -7.77
N ARG A 76 3.68 -5.19 -7.56
CA ARG A 76 3.83 -6.57 -7.11
C ARG A 76 4.75 -6.54 -5.88
N PRO A 77 4.17 -6.26 -4.70
CA PRO A 77 4.96 -6.00 -3.52
C PRO A 77 5.47 -7.31 -2.90
N CYS A 78 6.70 -7.25 -2.41
CA CYS A 78 7.27 -8.20 -1.48
C CYS A 78 7.61 -7.46 -0.17
N ASP A 79 7.82 -8.19 0.91
CA ASP A 79 8.47 -7.65 2.10
C ASP A 79 9.35 -8.72 2.79
N LEU A 80 10.00 -8.36 3.90
CA LEU A 80 10.94 -9.24 4.61
C LEU A 80 10.42 -9.71 5.98
N TYR A 81 9.62 -8.91 6.66
CA TYR A 81 9.22 -9.18 8.05
C TYR A 81 8.13 -10.27 8.11
N ALA A 82 8.43 -11.40 8.75
CA ALA A 82 7.50 -12.52 8.85
C ALA A 82 6.42 -12.38 9.93
N GLY A 83 6.61 -11.54 10.95
CA GLY A 83 5.71 -11.47 12.10
C GLY A 83 4.38 -10.74 11.81
N SER A 84 3.29 -11.15 12.43
CA SER A 84 1.94 -10.61 12.16
C SER A 84 1.55 -9.35 12.92
N LYS A 85 2.40 -8.87 13.84
CA LYS A 85 2.06 -7.76 14.74
C LYS A 85 2.40 -6.36 14.18
N PHE A 86 3.51 -6.23 13.46
CA PHE A 86 3.91 -4.96 12.82
C PHE A 86 3.30 -4.88 11.43
N THR A 87 2.08 -4.35 11.36
CA THR A 87 1.27 -4.34 10.13
C THR A 87 0.97 -2.95 9.60
N TRP A 88 1.20 -1.87 10.35
CA TRP A 88 1.17 -0.48 9.86
C TRP A 88 1.81 0.50 10.86
N GLY A 89 2.15 1.71 10.39
CA GLY A 89 2.60 2.82 11.25
C GLY A 89 3.84 2.52 12.09
N TYR A 90 3.79 2.92 13.37
CA TYR A 90 4.87 2.73 14.34
C TYR A 90 4.49 1.76 15.47
N ASP A 91 3.35 1.09 15.35
CA ASP A 91 2.86 0.17 16.37
C ASP A 91 3.51 -1.19 16.25
N PHE A 92 3.89 -1.79 17.37
CA PHE A 92 4.48 -3.14 17.44
C PHE A 92 5.77 -3.32 16.62
N ILE A 93 6.57 -2.25 16.45
CA ILE A 93 7.87 -2.32 15.78
C ILE A 93 8.69 -3.49 16.35
N PRO A 94 9.18 -4.41 15.50
CA PRO A 94 9.95 -5.55 15.97
C PRO A 94 11.26 -5.10 16.63
N GLY A 95 11.70 -5.87 17.62
CA GLY A 95 13.01 -5.67 18.26
C GLY A 95 14.18 -5.92 17.29
N ARG A 96 15.42 -5.84 17.79
CA ARG A 96 16.64 -5.89 16.95
C ARG A 96 16.85 -7.18 16.16
N HIS A 97 16.22 -8.28 16.55
CA HIS A 97 16.43 -9.60 15.94
C HIS A 97 15.08 -10.15 15.48
N TRP A 98 14.94 -10.32 14.17
CA TRP A 98 13.80 -10.97 13.54
C TRP A 98 14.27 -11.66 12.27
N ASP A 99 13.59 -12.76 11.92
CA ASP A 99 13.94 -13.56 10.76
C ASP A 99 13.56 -12.84 9.46
N LEU A 100 14.55 -12.59 8.62
CA LEU A 100 14.35 -12.07 7.27
C LEU A 100 13.79 -13.18 6.39
N ALA A 101 12.52 -13.08 6.01
CA ALA A 101 11.87 -14.08 5.16
C ALA A 101 11.20 -13.39 3.98
N LEU A 102 11.93 -13.18 2.88
CA LEU A 102 11.39 -12.57 1.67
C LEU A 102 10.15 -13.33 1.14
N SER A 103 9.03 -12.63 1.01
CA SER A 103 7.78 -13.20 0.46
C SER A 103 6.94 -12.14 -0.22
N ALA A 104 6.00 -12.57 -1.05
CA ALA A 104 4.97 -11.70 -1.62
C ALA A 104 4.10 -11.09 -0.50
N ALA A 105 3.77 -9.81 -0.65
CA ALA A 105 2.91 -9.07 0.24
C ALA A 105 1.59 -8.68 -0.47
N PRO A 106 0.51 -8.39 0.27
CA PRO A 106 0.35 -8.58 1.71
C PRO A 106 0.42 -10.05 2.12
N ARG A 107 0.97 -10.30 3.32
CA ARG A 107 1.17 -11.66 3.83
C ARG A 107 -0.05 -12.25 4.49
N PHE A 108 -0.77 -11.41 5.20
CA PHE A 108 -1.81 -11.82 6.12
C PHE A 108 -3.20 -11.50 5.56
N GLU A 109 -4.21 -11.92 6.28
CA GLU A 109 -5.60 -11.62 5.98
C GLU A 109 -5.93 -10.17 6.35
N PHE A 110 -7.04 -9.67 5.82
CA PHE A 110 -7.49 -8.29 5.97
C PHE A 110 -7.51 -7.84 7.44
N ASP A 111 -8.04 -8.67 8.32
CA ASP A 111 -8.22 -8.36 9.74
C ASP A 111 -6.90 -8.21 10.51
N ASN A 112 -5.80 -8.77 10.01
CA ASN A 112 -4.48 -8.53 10.59
C ASN A 112 -3.96 -7.11 10.36
N TYR A 113 -4.49 -6.43 9.34
CA TYR A 113 -4.17 -5.04 9.02
C TYR A 113 -5.27 -4.07 9.47
N ALA A 114 -6.47 -4.58 9.81
CA ALA A 114 -7.63 -3.77 10.12
C ALA A 114 -7.85 -3.58 11.62
N PHE A 115 -7.28 -2.52 12.18
CA PHE A 115 -7.49 -2.18 13.58
C PHE A 115 -8.79 -1.38 13.79
N SER A 116 -9.62 -1.76 14.76
CA SER A 116 -10.90 -1.10 15.05
C SER A 116 -10.77 0.38 15.47
N TRP A 117 -9.61 0.76 16.00
CA TRP A 117 -9.32 2.14 16.40
C TRP A 117 -8.72 2.98 15.27
N ALA A 118 -8.25 2.34 14.19
CA ALA A 118 -7.67 3.01 13.03
C ALA A 118 -8.73 3.75 12.23
N CYS A 119 -8.39 4.93 11.72
CA CYS A 119 -9.15 5.56 10.65
C CYS A 119 -10.66 5.69 10.89
N ARG A 120 -11.05 6.03 12.13
CA ARG A 120 -12.46 6.20 12.53
C ARG A 120 -13.19 7.25 11.67
N ASP A 121 -12.47 8.28 11.22
CA ASP A 121 -12.99 9.33 10.35
C ASP A 121 -12.95 8.95 8.85
N SER A 122 -12.50 7.75 8.51
CA SER A 122 -12.43 7.22 7.14
C SER A 122 -12.67 5.71 7.14
N PRO A 123 -13.85 5.25 7.62
CA PRO A 123 -14.12 3.83 7.85
C PRO A 123 -14.07 2.99 6.58
N ASP A 124 -14.34 3.59 5.41
CA ASP A 124 -14.25 2.89 4.12
C ASP A 124 -12.83 2.37 3.84
N ALA A 125 -11.79 3.06 4.32
CA ALA A 125 -10.40 2.62 4.15
C ALA A 125 -10.07 1.34 4.94
N MET A 126 -10.92 0.98 5.91
CA MET A 126 -10.75 -0.15 6.81
C MET A 126 -11.82 -1.24 6.63
N GLN A 127 -12.63 -1.17 5.57
CA GLN A 127 -13.69 -2.15 5.29
C GLN A 127 -13.33 -3.01 4.07
N ILE A 128 -13.33 -4.33 4.23
CA ILE A 128 -13.01 -5.25 3.14
C ILE A 128 -13.97 -5.11 1.95
N SER A 129 -15.26 -4.86 2.22
CA SER A 129 -16.29 -4.62 1.21
C SER A 129 -16.04 -3.36 0.37
N LYS A 130 -15.28 -2.40 0.90
CA LYS A 130 -14.91 -1.13 0.26
C LYS A 130 -13.52 -1.13 -0.34
N PHE A 131 -12.71 -2.17 -0.06
CA PHE A 131 -11.30 -2.21 -0.43
C PHE A 131 -11.05 -1.94 -1.93
N VAL A 132 -11.79 -2.61 -2.80
CA VAL A 132 -11.65 -2.45 -4.26
C VAL A 132 -12.04 -1.04 -4.70
N GLU A 133 -13.18 -0.55 -4.22
CA GLU A 133 -13.74 0.76 -4.55
C GLU A 133 -12.75 1.88 -4.20
N VAL A 134 -12.16 1.83 -3.00
CA VAL A 134 -11.20 2.83 -2.54
C VAL A 134 -9.92 2.82 -3.37
N ARG A 135 -9.40 1.65 -3.76
CA ARG A 135 -8.20 1.55 -4.60
C ARG A 135 -8.46 2.05 -6.02
N LEU A 136 -9.59 1.66 -6.62
CA LEU A 136 -10.00 2.15 -7.93
C LEU A 136 -10.11 3.67 -7.96
N LYS A 137 -10.78 4.30 -6.98
CA LYS A 137 -10.85 5.77 -6.88
C LYS A 137 -9.47 6.42 -6.84
N THR A 138 -8.53 5.82 -6.09
CA THR A 138 -7.16 6.33 -6.01
C THR A 138 -6.43 6.19 -7.35
N TYR A 139 -6.56 5.03 -8.01
CA TYR A 139 -5.91 4.77 -9.30
C TYR A 139 -6.50 5.61 -10.44
N GLU A 140 -7.80 5.88 -10.41
CA GLU A 140 -8.46 6.79 -11.33
C GLU A 140 -7.91 8.20 -11.19
N VAL A 141 -7.80 8.71 -9.95
CA VAL A 141 -7.25 10.05 -9.67
C VAL A 141 -5.78 10.17 -10.09
N LEU A 142 -4.95 9.16 -9.79
CA LEU A 142 -3.51 9.24 -10.01
C LEU A 142 -3.09 8.86 -11.44
N TYR A 143 -3.84 7.99 -12.10
CA TYR A 143 -3.42 7.32 -13.35
C TYR A 143 -4.51 7.22 -14.42
N GLY A 144 -5.73 7.68 -14.15
CA GLY A 144 -6.87 7.49 -15.05
C GLY A 144 -7.30 6.03 -15.22
N VAL A 145 -6.91 5.15 -14.29
CA VAL A 145 -7.21 3.71 -14.36
C VAL A 145 -8.57 3.43 -13.74
N ILE A 146 -9.53 3.03 -14.57
CA ILE A 146 -10.93 2.74 -14.19
C ILE A 146 -11.23 1.24 -14.00
N GLY A 147 -10.24 0.37 -14.20
CA GLY A 147 -10.39 -1.08 -14.13
C GLY A 147 -9.12 -1.76 -13.64
N LEU A 148 -9.27 -2.99 -13.12
CA LEU A 148 -8.16 -3.76 -12.55
C LEU A 148 -7.95 -5.05 -13.33
N ASP A 149 -6.69 -5.36 -13.60
CA ASP A 149 -6.31 -6.60 -14.27
C ASP A 149 -6.65 -7.82 -13.40
N ARG A 150 -6.80 -8.98 -14.06
CA ARG A 150 -7.11 -10.25 -13.37
C ARG A 150 -6.01 -10.69 -12.41
N ASP A 151 -4.77 -10.28 -12.65
CA ASP A 151 -3.59 -10.58 -11.83
C ASP A 151 -3.29 -9.46 -10.81
N TRP A 152 -4.20 -8.51 -10.60
CA TRP A 152 -4.03 -7.48 -9.59
C TRP A 152 -3.93 -8.10 -8.18
N TRP A 153 -2.89 -7.68 -7.43
CA TRP A 153 -2.53 -8.25 -6.13
C TRP A 153 -3.67 -8.21 -5.10
N GLY A 154 -4.57 -7.23 -5.20
CA GLY A 154 -5.66 -7.07 -4.26
C GLY A 154 -6.72 -8.16 -4.35
N TRP A 155 -6.85 -8.86 -5.49
CA TRP A 155 -7.77 -9.98 -5.63
C TRP A 155 -7.40 -11.15 -4.73
N ASP A 156 -6.11 -11.50 -4.69
CA ASP A 156 -5.62 -12.57 -3.83
C ASP A 156 -5.66 -12.19 -2.35
N PHE A 157 -5.48 -10.90 -2.04
CA PHE A 157 -5.64 -10.40 -0.67
C PHE A 157 -7.08 -10.53 -0.17
N ILE A 158 -8.06 -10.10 -0.98
CA ILE A 158 -9.48 -10.23 -0.63
C ILE A 158 -9.88 -11.70 -0.54
N ARG A 159 -9.51 -12.52 -1.53
CA ARG A 159 -9.90 -13.94 -1.57
C ARG A 159 -9.43 -14.70 -0.33
N ARG A 160 -8.20 -14.45 0.12
CA ARG A 160 -7.67 -15.08 1.35
C ARG A 160 -8.39 -14.65 2.62
N SER A 161 -9.04 -13.48 2.61
CA SER A 161 -9.66 -12.90 3.81
C SER A 161 -11.17 -13.19 3.92
N ILE A 162 -11.74 -13.86 2.92
CA ILE A 162 -13.17 -14.25 2.87
C ILE A 162 -13.34 -15.78 2.87
N ALA A 163 -12.29 -16.52 2.51
CA ALA A 163 -12.26 -17.99 2.51
C ALA A 163 -12.20 -18.54 3.93
#